data_AF-A0A1C6ILX5-F1
#
_entry.id   AF-A0A1C6ILX5-F1
#
_cell.length_a   1.000
_cell.length_b   1.000
_cell.length_c   1.000
_cell.angle_alpha   90.00
_cell.angle_beta   90.00
_cell.angle_gamma   90.00
#
_symmetry.space_group_name_H-M   'P 1'
#
loop_
_entity.id
_entity.type
_entity.pdbx_description
1 polymer ?
#
loop_
_entity_poly.entity_id
_entity_poly.type
_entity_poly.pdbx_seq_one_letter_code
_entity_poly.pdbx_strand_id
1 'polypeptide(L)'
;MLAAERLGGADYDGDMIKTISDPILNACVRRNYNLYRYEKHKSLTNTENIPLLMIPTAQPQIRNADDWEARFETVRSTFSSRVGQICNAALDRSIIAYNENSDAEERERCREETETLAILTGLEIDSAKSGIRPDLDEYLTHKTVKRSDFLKYKTLVEEMETRRAWYEPTHAARVKAFFKRVDWGKVDSNVERLPYLAQQLKKNTPRIKAKPAKDEELFSFAAQQPDWREQLDSDKLAAVDALLRDHDACLSRIRACRVPLKEKKRKSDVERILYARGQEDAYDPDELYALFGSLPPEKVSALRHAIREQAWHLMDEDVRERFLREWLTEPEFEDVYDLLTDFRFGGYRILGDIVCDMEDENTGKEKKQLFRESDSKAFTAMMRAFADKSASRSYRDAVTAKCRELLTAIVKPTLAVRYVVALGRRDLLWDLLPEYIEKNVLEVRDD
;
A
#
# COMPACT_ATOMS: atom_id res chain seq x y z
N MET A 1 -36.73 2.99 31.50
CA MET A 1 -36.57 2.57 30.10
C MET A 1 -35.14 2.90 29.72
N LEU A 2 -34.21 1.94 29.82
CA LEU A 2 -32.75 2.16 29.70
C LEU A 2 -32.20 1.54 28.40
N ALA A 3 -32.87 1.79 27.27
CA ALA A 3 -32.58 1.06 26.04
C ALA A 3 -31.23 1.45 25.43
N ALA A 4 -30.88 2.73 25.45
CA ALA A 4 -29.60 3.25 24.93
C ALA A 4 -28.45 2.90 25.89
N GLU A 5 -28.66 3.06 27.19
CA GLU A 5 -27.64 2.77 28.22
C GLU A 5 -27.24 1.30 28.23
N ARG A 6 -28.14 0.39 27.83
CA ARG A 6 -27.86 -1.04 27.65
C ARG A 6 -26.97 -1.35 26.45
N LEU A 7 -26.81 -0.42 25.51
CA LEU A 7 -25.94 -0.56 24.33
C LEU A 7 -24.55 0.03 24.59
N GLY A 8 -23.97 -0.26 25.75
CA GLY A 8 -22.62 0.18 26.13
C GLY A 8 -22.56 1.59 26.70
N GLY A 9 -23.61 2.05 27.39
CA GLY A 9 -23.66 3.40 27.95
C GLY A 9 -23.97 4.50 26.94
N ALA A 10 -24.56 4.14 25.79
CA ALA A 10 -24.96 5.09 24.75
C ALA A 10 -26.07 6.03 25.23
N ASP A 11 -26.15 7.19 24.60
CA ASP A 11 -27.22 8.17 24.81
C ASP A 11 -27.90 8.57 23.48
N TYR A 12 -28.58 9.72 23.45
CA TYR A 12 -29.30 10.21 22.28
C TYR A 12 -28.69 11.50 21.70
N ASP A 13 -27.42 11.77 21.98
CA ASP A 13 -26.71 12.99 21.54
C ASP A 13 -26.11 12.91 20.12
N GLY A 14 -26.25 11.75 19.48
CA GLY A 14 -25.68 11.48 18.15
C GLY A 14 -25.31 10.03 17.92
N ASP A 15 -25.42 9.17 18.94
CA ASP A 15 -25.11 7.75 18.84
C ASP A 15 -25.95 7.03 17.77
N MET A 16 -25.24 6.28 16.92
CA MET A 16 -25.85 5.47 15.86
C MET A 16 -25.90 4.00 16.28
N ILE A 17 -27.06 3.39 16.08
CA ILE A 17 -27.27 1.97 16.37
C ILE A 17 -27.20 1.17 15.07
N LYS A 18 -26.37 0.12 15.07
CA LYS A 18 -26.37 -0.87 13.99
C LYS A 18 -27.43 -1.92 14.27
N THR A 19 -28.47 -1.96 13.44
CA THR A 19 -29.50 -3.01 13.48
C THR A 19 -29.13 -4.17 12.56
N ILE A 20 -29.31 -5.39 13.05
CA ILE A 20 -29.09 -6.62 12.28
C ILE A 20 -30.41 -7.41 12.28
N SER A 21 -31.08 -7.47 11.13
CA SER A 21 -32.36 -8.15 10.97
C SER A 21 -32.23 -9.62 10.53
N ASP A 22 -31.01 -10.10 10.32
CA ASP A 22 -30.75 -11.47 9.89
C ASP A 22 -31.34 -12.50 10.89
N PRO A 23 -32.28 -13.36 10.47
CA PRO A 23 -32.95 -14.29 11.38
C PRO A 23 -32.02 -15.32 12.01
N ILE A 24 -30.96 -15.73 11.30
CA ILE A 24 -30.01 -16.74 11.77
C ILE A 24 -29.13 -16.14 12.87
N LEU A 25 -28.58 -14.95 12.65
CA LEU A 25 -27.79 -14.25 13.66
C LEU A 25 -28.63 -13.96 14.91
N ASN A 26 -29.86 -13.50 14.74
CA ASN A 26 -30.76 -13.24 15.85
C ASN A 26 -31.11 -14.51 16.64
N ALA A 27 -31.30 -15.65 15.96
CA ALA A 27 -31.51 -16.94 16.62
C ALA A 27 -30.27 -17.40 17.41
N CYS A 28 -29.07 -17.24 16.85
CA CYS A 28 -27.80 -17.57 17.51
C CYS A 28 -27.58 -16.73 18.78
N VAL A 29 -27.80 -15.41 18.72
CA VAL A 29 -27.68 -14.53 19.88
C VAL A 29 -28.72 -14.88 20.94
N ARG A 30 -29.98 -15.13 20.52
CA ARG A 30 -31.07 -15.50 21.43
C ARG A 30 -30.79 -16.80 22.20
N ARG A 31 -30.09 -17.77 21.59
CA ARG A 31 -29.69 -19.03 22.23
C ARG A 31 -28.83 -18.81 23.49
N ASN A 32 -27.98 -17.78 23.50
CA ASN A 32 -27.06 -17.52 24.62
C ASN A 32 -27.77 -17.02 25.89
N TYR A 33 -29.01 -16.54 25.79
CA TYR A 33 -29.79 -16.03 26.92
C TYR A 33 -30.68 -17.09 27.60
N ASN A 34 -30.46 -18.39 27.31
CA ASN A 34 -31.01 -19.55 28.04
C ASN A 34 -32.44 -19.37 28.59
N LEU A 35 -33.43 -19.22 27.69
CA LEU A 35 -34.86 -19.10 28.02
C LEU A 35 -35.46 -20.35 28.72
N TYR A 36 -34.69 -21.41 28.96
CA TYR A 36 -35.17 -22.73 29.41
C TYR A 36 -34.75 -23.15 30.82
N ARG A 37 -33.83 -22.45 31.51
CA ARG A 37 -33.31 -22.92 32.82
C ARG A 37 -34.16 -22.50 34.03
N TYR A 38 -34.95 -21.44 33.91
CA TYR A 38 -35.94 -21.03 34.92
C TYR A 38 -37.17 -20.45 34.22
N GLU A 39 -38.37 -20.90 34.57
CA GLU A 39 -39.64 -20.46 33.95
C GLU A 39 -39.90 -18.94 34.04
N LYS A 40 -39.15 -18.24 34.90
CA LYS A 40 -39.19 -16.77 35.09
C LYS A 40 -38.47 -15.97 33.99
N HIS A 41 -37.69 -16.62 33.10
CA HIS A 41 -36.87 -15.94 32.08
C HIS A 41 -37.31 -16.23 30.63
N LYS A 42 -38.62 -16.31 30.35
CA LYS A 42 -39.12 -16.64 28.99
C LYS A 42 -39.13 -15.47 27.99
N SER A 43 -38.94 -14.23 28.43
CA SER A 43 -39.03 -13.05 27.58
C SER A 43 -37.74 -12.20 27.66
N LEU A 44 -37.13 -11.90 26.50
CA LEU A 44 -36.13 -10.84 26.36
C LEU A 44 -36.89 -9.55 26.13
N THR A 45 -37.16 -8.80 27.20
CA THR A 45 -37.84 -7.50 27.12
C THR A 45 -36.87 -6.38 27.49
N ASN A 46 -37.20 -5.15 27.14
CA ASN A 46 -36.41 -3.98 27.56
C ASN A 46 -36.39 -3.77 29.09
N THR A 47 -37.30 -4.42 29.82
CA THR A 47 -37.44 -4.38 31.27
C THR A 47 -36.84 -5.59 31.98
N GLU A 48 -36.73 -6.75 31.32
CA GLU A 48 -36.29 -8.01 31.92
C GLU A 48 -35.24 -8.74 31.06
N ASN A 49 -34.26 -9.37 31.70
CA ASN A 49 -33.35 -10.37 31.10
C ASN A 49 -32.33 -9.87 30.06
N ILE A 50 -32.21 -8.57 29.83
CA ILE A 50 -31.05 -7.98 29.15
C ILE A 50 -30.05 -7.55 30.24
N PRO A 51 -28.75 -7.92 30.17
CA PRO A 51 -27.74 -7.43 31.10
C PRO A 51 -27.55 -5.92 30.93
N LEU A 52 -27.35 -5.22 32.04
CA LEU A 52 -26.97 -3.80 32.07
C LEU A 52 -25.61 -3.71 32.77
N LEU A 53 -24.58 -3.35 32.03
CA LEU A 53 -23.29 -2.99 32.60
C LEU A 53 -23.33 -1.50 32.96
N MET A 54 -23.38 -1.19 34.25
CA MET A 54 -23.34 0.19 34.72
C MET A 54 -21.89 0.62 34.93
N ILE A 55 -21.43 1.59 34.16
CA ILE A 55 -20.11 2.21 34.36
C ILE A 55 -20.22 3.19 35.54
N PRO A 56 -19.39 3.06 36.60
CA PRO A 56 -19.38 4.02 37.69
C PRO A 56 -18.98 5.42 37.20
N THR A 57 -19.66 6.47 37.66
CA THR A 57 -19.29 7.86 37.35
C THR A 57 -18.40 8.42 38.46
N ALA A 58 -17.29 9.04 38.09
CA ALA A 58 -16.42 9.76 39.02
C ALA A 58 -16.72 11.28 38.98
N GLN A 59 -16.59 11.95 40.13
CA GLN A 59 -16.70 13.42 40.17
C GLN A 59 -15.53 14.04 39.42
N PRO A 60 -15.76 15.00 38.49
CA PRO A 60 -14.70 15.61 37.72
C PRO A 60 -13.64 16.30 38.61
N GLN A 61 -12.37 15.98 38.38
CA GLN A 61 -11.26 16.63 39.06
C GLN A 61 -11.00 17.99 38.41
N ILE A 62 -11.44 19.07 39.08
CA ILE A 62 -11.15 20.44 38.65
C ILE A 62 -9.69 20.74 38.96
N ARG A 63 -8.90 21.02 37.91
CA ARG A 63 -7.49 21.39 38.00
C ARG A 63 -7.30 22.89 37.85
N ASN A 64 -6.28 23.44 38.51
CA ASN A 64 -5.99 24.87 38.45
C ASN A 64 -5.49 25.26 37.05
N ALA A 65 -6.15 26.22 36.41
CA ALA A 65 -5.79 26.72 35.09
C ALA A 65 -4.51 27.56 35.09
N ASP A 66 -4.12 28.12 36.24
CA ASP A 66 -2.93 28.96 36.39
C ASP A 66 -1.68 28.14 36.74
N ASP A 67 -1.81 26.83 36.95
CA ASP A 67 -0.71 25.92 37.21
C ASP A 67 -0.26 25.20 35.93
N TRP A 68 1.01 25.42 35.55
CA TRP A 68 1.59 24.86 34.34
C TRP A 68 1.71 23.33 34.39
N GLU A 69 1.97 22.74 35.57
CA GLU A 69 2.10 21.29 35.74
C GLU A 69 0.73 20.63 35.62
N ALA A 70 -0.28 21.19 36.29
CA ALA A 70 -1.66 20.75 36.19
C ALA A 70 -2.18 20.80 34.75
N ARG A 71 -1.81 21.85 33.99
CA ARG A 71 -2.11 21.96 32.55
C ARG A 71 -1.39 20.90 31.71
N PHE A 72 -0.10 20.70 31.93
CA PHE A 72 0.67 19.68 31.21
C PHE A 72 0.11 18.29 31.44
N GLU A 73 -0.21 17.95 32.69
CA GLU A 73 -0.80 16.65 33.04
C GLU A 73 -2.20 16.46 32.45
N THR A 74 -3.01 17.52 32.38
CA THR A 74 -4.33 17.49 31.73
C THR A 74 -4.18 17.15 30.25
N VAL A 75 -3.28 17.86 29.55
CA VAL A 75 -2.97 17.62 28.12
C VAL A 75 -2.44 16.21 27.90
N ARG A 76 -1.42 15.79 28.67
CA ARG A 76 -0.87 14.43 28.62
C ARG A 76 -1.98 13.38 28.80
N SER A 77 -2.91 13.64 29.72
CA SER A 77 -4.04 12.76 29.99
C SER A 77 -5.11 12.78 28.89
N THR A 78 -5.28 13.85 28.13
CA THR A 78 -6.18 13.82 26.97
C THR A 78 -5.63 12.92 25.85
N PHE A 79 -4.31 12.92 25.65
CA PHE A 79 -3.69 12.22 24.51
C PHE A 79 -3.24 10.78 24.81
N SER A 80 -3.13 10.38 26.08
CA SER A 80 -2.70 9.02 26.46
C SER A 80 -3.89 8.04 26.53
N SER A 81 -4.51 7.67 25.41
CA SER A 81 -5.58 6.66 25.44
C SER A 81 -5.01 5.24 25.50
N ARG A 82 -5.39 4.48 26.54
CA ARG A 82 -5.05 3.04 26.65
C ARG A 82 -6.18 2.11 26.20
N VAL A 83 -7.29 2.67 25.69
CA VAL A 83 -8.50 1.93 25.27
C VAL A 83 -8.16 0.75 24.36
N GLY A 84 -7.32 0.95 23.35
CA GLY A 84 -6.92 -0.14 22.43
C GLY A 84 -6.19 -1.29 23.13
N GLN A 85 -5.39 -1.01 24.16
CA GLN A 85 -4.68 -2.03 24.94
C GLN A 85 -5.65 -2.81 25.82
N ILE A 86 -6.59 -2.13 26.47
CA ILE A 86 -7.65 -2.75 27.28
C ILE A 86 -8.53 -3.65 26.41
N CYS A 87 -8.98 -3.17 25.24
CA CYS A 87 -9.77 -3.96 24.31
C CYS A 87 -9.03 -5.23 23.84
N ASN A 88 -7.73 -5.12 23.54
CA ASN A 88 -6.93 -6.28 23.15
C ASN A 88 -6.78 -7.28 24.31
N ALA A 89 -6.59 -6.79 25.54
CA ALA A 89 -6.50 -7.62 26.74
C ALA A 89 -7.82 -8.31 27.07
N ALA A 90 -8.95 -7.62 26.86
CA ALA A 90 -10.30 -8.16 27.03
C ALA A 90 -10.60 -9.22 25.97
N LEU A 91 -10.18 -9.01 24.72
CA LEU A 91 -10.36 -9.98 23.65
C LEU A 91 -9.59 -11.28 23.90
N ASP A 92 -8.35 -11.20 24.40
CA ASP A 92 -7.56 -12.39 24.73
C ASP A 92 -8.24 -13.26 25.80
N ARG A 93 -8.85 -12.62 26.80
CA ARG A 93 -9.59 -13.31 27.87
C ARG A 93 -10.95 -13.81 27.40
N SER A 94 -11.66 -13.06 26.58
CA SER A 94 -12.98 -13.45 26.08
C SER A 94 -12.92 -14.67 25.17
N ILE A 95 -11.82 -14.84 24.42
CA ILE A 95 -11.57 -16.05 23.63
C ILE A 95 -11.53 -17.29 24.52
N ILE A 96 -10.97 -17.19 25.73
CA ILE A 96 -10.93 -18.30 26.70
C ILE A 96 -12.29 -18.46 27.39
N ALA A 97 -12.87 -17.35 27.87
CA ALA A 97 -14.14 -17.35 28.61
C ALA A 97 -15.29 -18.01 27.82
N TYR A 98 -15.35 -17.74 26.51
CA TYR A 98 -16.40 -18.25 25.62
C TYR A 98 -15.98 -19.49 24.82
N ASN A 99 -14.80 -20.07 25.08
CA ASN A 99 -14.43 -21.35 24.49
C ASN A 99 -15.08 -22.49 25.27
N GLU A 100 -16.01 -23.21 24.66
CA GLU A 100 -16.71 -24.33 25.29
C GLU A 100 -15.78 -25.49 25.66
N ASN A 101 -14.62 -25.59 25.02
CA ASN A 101 -13.63 -26.65 25.25
C ASN A 101 -12.59 -26.31 26.35
N SER A 102 -12.63 -25.09 26.91
CA SER A 102 -11.74 -24.69 28.01
C SER A 102 -12.26 -25.19 29.37
N ASP A 103 -11.35 -25.25 30.35
CA ASP A 103 -11.69 -25.61 31.73
C ASP A 103 -12.70 -24.65 32.36
N ALA A 104 -13.61 -25.16 33.19
CA ALA A 104 -14.71 -24.38 33.74
C ALA A 104 -14.26 -23.28 34.72
N GLU A 105 -13.23 -23.54 35.53
CA GLU A 105 -12.69 -22.54 36.47
C GLU A 105 -11.94 -21.45 35.72
N GLU A 106 -11.15 -21.83 34.72
CA GLU A 106 -10.44 -20.89 33.86
C GLU A 106 -11.41 -20.00 33.06
N ARG A 107 -12.50 -20.57 32.57
CA ARG A 107 -13.56 -19.82 31.86
C ARG A 107 -14.23 -18.80 32.75
N GLU A 108 -14.58 -19.15 33.99
CA GLU A 108 -15.24 -18.22 34.90
C GLU A 108 -14.30 -17.07 35.29
N ARG A 109 -13.04 -17.37 35.63
CA ARG A 109 -12.03 -16.35 35.90
C ARG A 109 -11.86 -15.40 34.70
N CYS A 110 -11.67 -15.94 33.50
CA CYS A 110 -11.51 -15.11 32.30
C CYS A 110 -12.78 -14.33 31.95
N ARG A 111 -13.97 -14.83 32.32
CA ARG A 111 -15.24 -14.11 32.16
C ARG A 111 -15.29 -12.90 33.09
N GLU A 112 -15.00 -13.09 34.36
CA GLU A 112 -14.93 -12.00 35.35
C GLU A 112 -13.91 -10.95 34.93
N GLU A 113 -12.68 -11.35 34.56
CA GLU A 113 -11.65 -10.41 34.09
C GLU A 113 -12.10 -9.67 32.81
N THR A 114 -12.84 -10.31 31.91
CA THR A 114 -13.40 -9.66 30.70
C THR A 114 -14.45 -8.62 31.07
N GLU A 115 -15.35 -8.93 32.01
CA GLU A 115 -16.36 -8.01 32.52
C GLU A 115 -15.71 -6.82 33.23
N THR A 116 -14.68 -7.04 34.04
CA THR A 116 -13.88 -5.99 34.68
C THR A 116 -13.21 -5.08 33.63
N LEU A 117 -12.56 -5.66 32.61
CA LEU A 117 -11.94 -4.89 31.55
C LEU A 117 -12.94 -4.06 30.73
N ALA A 118 -14.18 -4.54 30.56
CA ALA A 118 -15.24 -3.75 29.93
C ALA A 118 -15.59 -2.51 30.76
N ILE A 119 -15.67 -2.65 32.10
CA ILE A 119 -15.89 -1.52 33.02
C ILE A 119 -14.70 -0.55 32.96
N LEU A 120 -13.46 -1.06 33.03
CA LEU A 120 -12.25 -0.24 32.97
C LEU A 120 -12.12 0.51 31.63
N THR A 121 -12.57 -0.09 30.53
CA THR A 121 -12.64 0.59 29.23
C THR A 121 -13.58 1.79 29.28
N GLY A 122 -14.76 1.61 29.87
CA GLY A 122 -15.72 2.70 30.09
C GLY A 122 -15.14 3.83 30.93
N LEU A 123 -14.45 3.50 32.03
CA LEU A 123 -13.77 4.48 32.89
C LEU A 123 -12.62 5.19 32.18
N GLU A 124 -11.84 4.50 31.34
CA GLU A 124 -10.76 5.12 30.56
C GLU A 124 -11.33 6.09 29.50
N ILE A 125 -12.48 5.79 28.89
CA ILE A 125 -13.18 6.72 27.97
C ILE A 125 -13.68 7.95 28.74
N ASP A 126 -14.32 7.74 29.89
CA ASP A 126 -14.86 8.82 30.72
C ASP A 126 -13.76 9.63 31.45
N SER A 127 -12.53 9.11 31.51
CA SER A 127 -11.38 9.80 32.08
C SER A 127 -11.05 11.11 31.36
N ALA A 128 -11.41 11.24 30.08
CA ALA A 128 -11.26 12.48 29.33
C ALA A 128 -12.19 13.59 29.86
N LYS A 129 -13.34 13.22 30.44
CA LYS A 129 -14.32 14.15 31.04
C LYS A 129 -14.04 14.37 32.52
N SER A 130 -13.74 13.30 33.25
CA SER A 130 -13.57 13.33 34.71
C SER A 130 -12.14 13.67 35.17
N GLY A 131 -11.13 13.47 34.33
CA GLY A 131 -9.72 13.62 34.68
C GLY A 131 -9.16 12.48 35.55
N ILE A 132 -9.97 11.45 35.86
CA ILE A 132 -9.60 10.31 36.71
C ILE A 132 -9.43 9.07 35.84
N ARG A 133 -8.28 8.42 35.94
CA ARG A 133 -7.96 7.21 35.16
C ARG A 133 -8.05 5.95 36.00
N PRO A 134 -8.54 4.83 35.44
CA PRO A 134 -8.44 3.54 36.09
C PRO A 134 -6.98 3.07 36.19
N ASP A 135 -6.68 2.31 37.24
CA ASP A 135 -5.47 1.50 37.31
C ASP A 135 -5.63 0.27 36.40
N LEU A 136 -4.62 0.02 35.56
CA LEU A 136 -4.62 -1.03 34.54
C LEU A 136 -3.43 -1.98 34.68
N ASP A 137 -2.57 -1.78 35.68
CA ASP A 137 -1.29 -2.49 35.78
C ASP A 137 -1.48 -4.00 35.96
N GLU A 138 -2.48 -4.41 36.73
CA GLU A 138 -2.87 -5.81 36.95
C GLU A 138 -3.12 -6.55 35.62
N TYR A 139 -3.75 -5.88 34.64
CA TYR A 139 -4.22 -6.53 33.41
C TYR A 139 -3.32 -6.31 32.20
N LEU A 140 -2.59 -5.19 32.15
CA LEU A 140 -1.76 -4.80 31.01
C LEU A 140 -0.27 -5.11 31.22
N THR A 141 0.23 -4.94 32.44
CA THR A 141 1.67 -5.09 32.75
C THR A 141 2.00 -6.56 33.06
N HIS A 142 1.15 -7.23 33.82
CA HIS A 142 1.25 -8.66 34.07
C HIS A 142 0.51 -9.44 32.97
N LYS A 143 1.25 -9.96 31.97
CA LYS A 143 0.67 -10.78 30.89
C LYS A 143 0.29 -12.18 31.40
N THR A 144 -0.81 -12.27 32.14
CA THR A 144 -1.38 -13.52 32.65
C THR A 144 -1.99 -14.39 31.54
N VAL A 145 -2.40 -13.77 30.44
CA VAL A 145 -3.06 -14.44 29.31
C VAL A 145 -2.23 -14.32 28.02
N LYS A 146 -2.12 -15.43 27.29
CA LYS A 146 -1.44 -15.48 25.99
C LYS A 146 -2.21 -14.70 24.95
N ARG A 147 -1.49 -13.89 24.15
CA ARG A 147 -2.08 -13.20 22.99
C ARG A 147 -2.72 -14.20 22.03
N SER A 148 -3.97 -13.96 21.67
CA SER A 148 -4.74 -14.75 20.71
C SER A 148 -4.11 -14.78 19.33
N ASP A 149 -4.33 -15.86 18.60
CA ASP A 149 -3.80 -15.99 17.25
C ASP A 149 -4.49 -15.02 16.27
N PHE A 150 -5.75 -14.65 16.54
CA PHE A 150 -6.45 -13.59 15.81
C PHE A 150 -5.75 -12.23 15.95
N LEU A 151 -5.41 -11.80 17.18
CA LEU A 151 -4.73 -10.52 17.37
C LEU A 151 -3.32 -10.51 16.80
N LYS A 152 -2.57 -11.62 16.91
CA LYS A 152 -1.27 -11.74 16.25
C LYS A 152 -1.39 -11.57 14.74
N TYR A 153 -2.41 -12.17 14.13
CA TYR A 153 -2.68 -11.98 12.71
C TYR A 153 -3.07 -10.53 12.38
N LYS A 154 -3.94 -9.90 13.18
CA LYS A 154 -4.34 -8.50 13.00
C LYS A 154 -3.12 -7.57 13.03
N THR A 155 -2.26 -7.69 14.04
CA THR A 155 -1.01 -6.90 14.13
C THR A 155 -0.12 -7.12 12.93
N LEU A 156 0.04 -8.38 12.48
CA LEU A 156 0.81 -8.65 11.26
C LEU A 156 0.21 -7.91 10.06
N VAL A 157 -1.11 -7.90 9.88
CA VAL A 157 -1.77 -7.19 8.76
C VAL A 157 -1.59 -5.68 8.85
N GLU A 158 -1.73 -5.08 10.03
CA GLU A 158 -1.53 -3.64 10.25
C GLU A 158 -0.07 -3.22 10.00
N GLU A 159 0.90 -4.04 10.40
CA GLU A 159 2.32 -3.79 10.13
C GLU A 159 2.68 -3.80 8.62
N MET A 160 1.80 -4.29 7.74
CA MET A 160 2.00 -4.23 6.28
C MET A 160 2.18 -2.81 5.77
N GLU A 161 1.61 -1.82 6.46
CA GLU A 161 1.61 -0.41 6.08
C GLU A 161 2.90 0.31 6.47
N THR A 162 3.80 -0.36 7.20
CA THR A 162 5.06 0.23 7.68
C THR A 162 6.26 -0.11 6.79
N ARG A 163 7.20 0.85 6.67
CA ARG A 163 8.42 0.69 5.87
C ARG A 163 9.39 -0.25 6.60
N ARG A 164 9.51 -1.48 6.11
CA ARG A 164 10.42 -2.51 6.65
C ARG A 164 11.89 -2.23 6.34
N ALA A 165 12.79 -2.77 7.16
CA ALA A 165 14.21 -2.83 6.84
C ALA A 165 14.48 -3.88 5.74
N TRP A 166 15.58 -3.73 5.00
CA TRP A 166 15.88 -4.58 3.83
C TRP A 166 16.19 -6.04 4.20
N TYR A 167 16.73 -6.29 5.40
CA TYR A 167 17.09 -7.62 5.91
C TYR A 167 15.91 -8.36 6.57
N GLU A 168 14.80 -7.67 6.85
CA GLU A 168 13.65 -8.29 7.47
C GLU A 168 12.86 -9.15 6.46
N PRO A 169 12.26 -10.27 6.90
CA PRO A 169 11.39 -11.07 6.05
C PRO A 169 10.27 -10.21 5.44
N THR A 170 9.87 -10.53 4.21
CA THR A 170 8.74 -9.83 3.59
C THR A 170 7.47 -10.04 4.41
N HIS A 171 6.56 -9.06 4.37
CA HIS A 171 5.26 -9.20 5.03
C HIS A 171 4.54 -10.50 4.62
N ALA A 172 4.56 -10.81 3.32
CA ALA A 172 4.04 -12.07 2.79
C ALA A 172 4.72 -13.31 3.40
N ALA A 173 6.04 -13.26 3.64
CA ALA A 173 6.76 -14.34 4.30
C ALA A 173 6.39 -14.47 5.79
N ARG A 174 6.23 -13.34 6.51
CA ARG A 174 5.79 -13.34 7.93
C ARG A 174 4.38 -13.92 8.08
N VAL A 175 3.45 -13.50 7.22
CA VAL A 175 2.08 -14.05 7.19
C VAL A 175 2.10 -15.54 6.84
N LYS A 176 2.88 -15.96 5.83
CA LYS A 176 3.02 -17.38 5.47
C LYS A 176 3.60 -18.21 6.62
N ALA A 177 4.61 -17.69 7.32
CA ALA A 177 5.21 -18.34 8.48
C ALA A 177 4.21 -18.47 9.64
N PHE A 178 3.41 -17.44 9.90
CA PHE A 178 2.32 -17.48 10.88
C PHE A 178 1.34 -18.62 10.60
N PHE A 179 0.82 -18.71 9.38
CA PHE A 179 -0.12 -19.78 9.00
C PHE A 179 0.50 -21.18 9.05
N LYS A 180 1.82 -21.32 8.85
CA LYS A 180 2.52 -22.60 8.96
C LYS A 180 2.77 -23.02 10.42
N ARG A 181 2.96 -22.05 11.32
CA ARG A 181 3.27 -22.30 12.74
C ARG A 181 2.05 -22.74 13.54
N VAL A 182 0.86 -22.25 13.19
CA VAL A 182 -0.39 -22.53 13.92
C VAL A 182 -1.00 -23.83 13.40
N ASP A 183 -1.33 -24.74 14.32
CA ASP A 183 -2.08 -25.96 14.02
C ASP A 183 -3.59 -25.66 13.99
N TRP A 184 -4.08 -25.22 12.83
CA TRP A 184 -5.47 -24.79 12.64
C TRP A 184 -6.50 -25.90 12.90
N GLY A 185 -6.10 -27.17 12.87
CA GLY A 185 -6.97 -28.29 13.22
C GLY A 185 -7.30 -28.37 14.71
N LYS A 186 -6.44 -27.81 15.57
CA LYS A 186 -6.57 -27.79 17.04
C LYS A 186 -7.01 -26.44 17.60
N VAL A 187 -7.11 -25.41 16.76
CA VAL A 187 -7.66 -24.12 17.19
C VAL A 187 -9.16 -24.29 17.32
N ASP A 188 -9.73 -24.16 18.51
CA ASP A 188 -11.16 -24.43 18.72
C ASP A 188 -12.05 -23.18 18.64
N SER A 189 -11.50 -22.00 18.95
CA SER A 189 -12.22 -20.74 18.86
C SER A 189 -12.51 -20.34 17.41
N ASN A 190 -13.79 -20.03 17.12
CA ASN A 190 -14.22 -19.55 15.81
C ASN A 190 -13.55 -18.22 15.42
N VAL A 191 -13.34 -17.33 16.40
CA VAL A 191 -12.66 -16.04 16.20
C VAL A 191 -11.19 -16.27 15.84
N GLU A 192 -10.54 -17.21 16.53
CA GLU A 192 -9.15 -17.55 16.22
C GLU A 192 -8.99 -18.26 14.88
N ARG A 193 -9.98 -19.07 14.43
CA ARG A 193 -10.00 -19.71 13.10
C ARG A 193 -10.25 -18.74 11.95
N LEU A 194 -10.78 -17.55 12.21
CA LEU A 194 -11.22 -16.59 11.19
C LEU A 194 -10.13 -16.21 10.16
N PRO A 195 -8.87 -15.95 10.54
CA PRO A 195 -7.78 -15.70 9.59
C PRO A 195 -7.55 -16.86 8.62
N TYR A 196 -7.65 -18.10 9.11
CA TYR A 196 -7.51 -19.30 8.29
C TYR A 196 -8.66 -19.46 7.31
N LEU A 197 -9.90 -19.28 7.79
CA LEU A 197 -11.09 -19.33 6.94
C LEU A 197 -11.05 -18.26 5.84
N ALA A 198 -10.65 -17.03 6.18
CA ALA A 198 -10.47 -15.95 5.20
C ALA A 198 -9.40 -16.31 4.14
N GLN A 199 -8.29 -16.93 4.56
CA GLN A 199 -7.27 -17.40 3.63
C GLN A 199 -7.79 -18.51 2.71
N GLN A 200 -8.54 -19.48 3.25
CA GLN A 200 -9.14 -20.56 2.47
C GLN A 200 -10.18 -20.04 1.48
N LEU A 201 -11.02 -19.11 1.91
CA LEU A 201 -11.98 -18.44 1.02
C LEU A 201 -11.23 -17.76 -0.13
N LYS A 202 -10.19 -16.98 0.16
CA LYS A 202 -9.40 -16.32 -0.88
C LYS A 202 -8.72 -17.29 -1.86
N LYS A 203 -8.28 -18.46 -1.38
CA LYS A 203 -7.62 -19.49 -2.20
C LYS A 203 -8.61 -20.24 -3.09
N ASN A 204 -9.79 -20.56 -2.55
CA ASN A 204 -10.76 -21.44 -3.19
C ASN A 204 -11.85 -20.68 -3.96
N THR A 205 -12.02 -19.37 -3.73
CA THR A 205 -12.96 -18.54 -4.48
C THR A 205 -12.34 -18.13 -5.82
N PRO A 206 -12.87 -18.60 -6.97
CA PRO A 206 -12.39 -18.18 -8.27
C PRO A 206 -12.62 -16.68 -8.43
N ARG A 207 -11.61 -15.97 -8.96
CA ARG A 207 -11.78 -14.56 -9.31
C ARG A 207 -12.79 -14.46 -10.45
N ILE A 208 -13.91 -13.79 -10.19
CA ILE A 208 -14.86 -13.43 -11.24
C ILE A 208 -14.10 -12.52 -12.22
N LYS A 209 -13.86 -13.01 -13.44
CA LYS A 209 -13.33 -12.18 -14.51
C LYS A 209 -14.44 -11.24 -14.95
N ALA A 210 -14.24 -9.93 -14.79
CA ALA A 210 -15.15 -8.96 -15.36
C ALA A 210 -15.24 -9.21 -16.88
N LYS A 211 -16.44 -9.55 -17.37
CA LYS A 211 -16.70 -9.63 -18.80
C LYS A 211 -16.95 -8.19 -19.28
N PRO A 212 -16.08 -7.61 -20.12
CA PRO A 212 -16.33 -6.28 -20.64
C PRO A 212 -17.59 -6.29 -21.50
N ALA A 213 -18.43 -5.26 -21.35
CA ALA A 213 -19.61 -5.08 -22.19
C ALA A 213 -19.21 -4.92 -23.67
N LYS A 214 -20.06 -5.38 -24.58
CA LYS A 214 -19.84 -5.19 -26.03
C LYS A 214 -20.05 -3.72 -26.42
N ASP A 215 -19.53 -3.31 -27.58
CA ASP A 215 -19.80 -1.95 -28.08
C ASP A 215 -21.30 -1.73 -28.30
N GLU A 216 -22.00 -2.73 -28.82
CA GLU A 216 -23.45 -2.75 -29.06
C GLU A 216 -24.29 -2.61 -27.79
N GLU A 217 -23.75 -2.98 -26.63
CA GLU A 217 -24.44 -2.86 -25.34
C GLU A 217 -24.26 -1.46 -24.73
N LEU A 218 -23.31 -0.67 -25.25
CA LEU A 218 -22.92 0.62 -24.70
C LEU A 218 -23.26 1.80 -25.61
N PHE A 219 -23.15 1.64 -26.93
CA PHE A 219 -23.22 2.75 -27.87
C PHE A 219 -24.35 2.61 -28.89
N SER A 220 -25.09 3.70 -29.09
CA SER A 220 -26.26 3.75 -29.97
C SER A 220 -25.88 3.50 -31.44
N PHE A 221 -24.74 4.03 -31.88
CA PHE A 221 -24.24 3.80 -33.24
C PHE A 221 -23.86 2.34 -33.50
N ALA A 222 -23.35 1.63 -32.48
CA ALA A 222 -22.97 0.22 -32.60
C ALA A 222 -24.19 -0.70 -32.59
N ALA A 223 -25.21 -0.38 -31.78
CA ALA A 223 -26.47 -1.12 -31.76
C ALA A 223 -27.31 -0.93 -33.04
N GLN A 224 -27.29 0.27 -33.63
CA GLN A 224 -28.09 0.58 -34.82
C GLN A 224 -27.47 0.09 -36.13
N GLN A 225 -26.14 0.01 -36.22
CA GLN A 225 -25.42 -0.35 -37.44
C GLN A 225 -24.31 -1.36 -37.13
N PRO A 226 -24.48 -2.66 -37.43
CA PRO A 226 -23.47 -3.68 -37.12
C PRO A 226 -22.15 -3.49 -37.88
N ASP A 227 -22.20 -2.90 -39.08
CA ASP A 227 -21.09 -2.63 -39.99
C ASP A 227 -20.44 -1.25 -39.79
N TRP A 228 -20.79 -0.55 -38.70
CA TRP A 228 -20.34 0.83 -38.43
C TRP A 228 -18.82 1.02 -38.48
N ARG A 229 -18.04 -0.02 -38.17
CA ARG A 229 -16.57 0.00 -38.22
C ARG A 229 -16.04 0.04 -39.64
N GLU A 230 -16.70 -0.64 -40.58
CA GLU A 230 -16.32 -0.70 -41.99
C GLU A 230 -16.64 0.61 -42.71
N GLN A 231 -17.58 1.40 -42.18
CA GLN A 231 -17.95 2.71 -42.70
C GLN A 231 -16.99 3.84 -42.28
N LEU A 232 -16.01 3.57 -41.42
CA LEU A 232 -15.04 4.56 -41.00
C LEU A 232 -13.97 4.81 -42.06
N ASP A 233 -13.56 6.06 -42.19
CA ASP A 233 -12.50 6.48 -43.09
C ASP A 233 -11.15 5.93 -42.61
N SER A 234 -10.52 5.07 -43.42
CA SER A 234 -9.28 4.37 -43.07
C SER A 234 -8.12 5.32 -42.81
N ASP A 235 -8.02 6.43 -43.54
CA ASP A 235 -6.92 7.39 -43.39
C ASP A 235 -7.07 8.16 -42.08
N LYS A 236 -8.31 8.56 -41.74
CA LYS A 236 -8.60 9.18 -40.45
C LYS A 236 -8.39 8.21 -39.30
N LEU A 237 -8.76 6.94 -39.47
CA LEU A 237 -8.56 5.92 -38.44
C LEU A 237 -7.06 5.72 -38.16
N ALA A 238 -6.23 5.66 -39.20
CA ALA A 238 -4.77 5.58 -39.05
C ALA A 238 -4.18 6.84 -38.39
N ALA A 239 -4.67 8.03 -38.76
CA ALA A 239 -4.23 9.29 -38.16
C ALA A 239 -4.61 9.40 -36.68
N VAL A 240 -5.82 8.96 -36.30
CA VAL A 240 -6.27 8.90 -34.90
C VAL A 240 -5.45 7.87 -34.12
N ASP A 241 -5.20 6.67 -34.66
CA ASP A 241 -4.35 5.65 -34.01
C ASP A 241 -2.94 6.19 -33.74
N ALA A 242 -2.32 6.83 -34.73
CA ALA A 242 -1.00 7.45 -34.57
C ALA A 242 -0.99 8.51 -33.46
N LEU A 243 -2.01 9.38 -33.42
CA LEU A 243 -2.14 10.41 -32.39
C LEU A 243 -2.32 9.80 -30.98
N LEU A 244 -3.14 8.76 -30.82
CA LEU A 244 -3.35 8.10 -29.52
C LEU A 244 -2.10 7.37 -29.04
N ARG A 245 -1.34 6.74 -29.95
CA ARG A 245 -0.04 6.15 -29.63
C ARG A 245 0.96 7.21 -29.16
N ASP A 246 1.00 8.36 -29.82
CA ASP A 246 1.83 9.50 -29.40
C ASP A 246 1.40 10.04 -28.03
N HIS A 247 0.10 10.08 -27.73
CA HIS A 247 -0.43 10.49 -26.42
C HIS A 247 0.06 9.58 -25.30
N ASP A 248 -0.07 8.26 -25.45
CA ASP A 248 0.43 7.28 -24.49
C ASP A 248 1.95 7.34 -24.33
N ALA A 249 2.67 7.52 -25.44
CA ALA A 249 4.12 7.65 -25.44
C ALA A 249 4.56 8.93 -24.71
N CYS A 250 3.87 10.05 -24.90
CA CYS A 250 4.11 11.29 -24.17
C CYS A 250 3.92 11.09 -22.67
N LEU A 251 2.77 10.55 -22.24
CA LEU A 251 2.50 10.32 -20.82
C LEU A 251 3.49 9.33 -20.20
N SER A 252 3.89 8.30 -20.94
CA SER A 252 4.89 7.32 -20.48
C SER A 252 6.27 7.95 -20.34
N ARG A 253 6.69 8.79 -21.30
CA ARG A 253 7.97 9.51 -21.22
C ARG A 253 7.98 10.51 -20.07
N ILE A 254 6.92 11.30 -19.89
CA ILE A 254 6.81 12.22 -18.75
C ILE A 254 6.91 11.45 -17.42
N ARG A 255 6.22 10.31 -17.30
CA ARG A 255 6.33 9.45 -16.11
C ARG A 255 7.78 9.02 -15.90
N ALA A 256 8.45 8.52 -16.93
CA ALA A 256 9.86 8.12 -16.86
C ALA A 256 10.79 9.27 -16.45
N CYS A 257 10.56 10.48 -16.98
CA CYS A 257 11.32 11.68 -16.62
C CYS A 257 11.17 12.06 -15.14
N ARG A 258 9.95 11.89 -14.61
CA ARG A 258 9.59 12.26 -13.23
C ARG A 258 9.99 11.23 -12.18
N VAL A 259 10.32 10.00 -12.57
CA VAL A 259 10.86 9.01 -11.62
C VAL A 259 12.22 9.53 -11.13
N PRO A 260 12.43 9.71 -9.81
CA PRO A 260 13.75 10.02 -9.27
C PRO A 260 14.74 8.98 -9.79
N LEU A 261 15.93 9.40 -10.23
CA LEU A 261 16.96 8.41 -10.57
C LEU A 261 17.16 7.56 -9.31
N LYS A 262 16.97 6.25 -9.42
CA LYS A 262 17.25 5.35 -8.30
C LYS A 262 18.73 5.54 -7.99
N GLU A 263 19.01 5.96 -6.77
CA GLU A 263 20.37 6.08 -6.24
C GLU A 263 21.15 4.80 -6.55
N LYS A 264 22.44 4.99 -6.89
CA LYS A 264 23.49 3.99 -7.17
C LYS A 264 23.21 2.68 -6.42
N LYS A 265 22.49 1.76 -7.07
CA LYS A 265 21.86 0.61 -6.39
C LYS A 265 22.90 -0.32 -5.79
N ARG A 266 24.10 -0.31 -6.35
CA ARG A 266 25.20 -1.19 -6.00
C ARG A 266 26.19 -0.51 -5.05
N LYS A 267 25.98 0.78 -4.70
CA LYS A 267 26.84 1.51 -3.75
C LYS A 267 26.91 0.83 -2.39
N SER A 268 25.77 0.35 -1.88
CA SER A 268 25.74 -0.42 -0.62
C SER A 268 26.53 -1.74 -0.69
N ASP A 269 26.69 -2.34 -1.87
CA ASP A 269 27.52 -3.53 -2.04
C ASP A 269 29.00 -3.17 -2.08
N VAL A 270 29.36 -2.03 -2.69
CA VAL A 270 30.71 -1.46 -2.63
C VAL A 270 31.11 -1.15 -1.18
N GLU A 271 30.24 -0.48 -0.42
CA GLU A 271 30.42 -0.22 1.02
C GLU A 271 30.64 -1.52 1.81
N ARG A 272 29.82 -2.54 1.54
CA ARG A 272 29.95 -3.87 2.17
C ARG A 272 31.29 -4.53 1.86
N ILE A 273 31.76 -4.43 0.61
CA ILE A 273 33.04 -5.01 0.19
C ILE A 273 34.21 -4.28 0.85
N LEU A 274 34.20 -2.95 0.87
CA LEU A 274 35.24 -2.15 1.54
C LEU A 274 35.33 -2.48 3.04
N TYR A 275 34.18 -2.56 3.72
CA TYR A 275 34.12 -2.96 5.12
C TYR A 275 34.64 -4.39 5.36
N ALA A 276 34.26 -5.35 4.52
CA ALA A 276 34.74 -6.73 4.64
C ALA A 276 36.26 -6.86 4.43
N ARG A 277 36.89 -5.85 3.83
CA ARG A 277 38.33 -5.77 3.56
C ARG A 277 39.09 -4.91 4.58
N GLY A 278 38.39 -4.21 5.48
CA GLY A 278 39.01 -3.23 6.38
C GLY A 278 39.57 -2.01 5.64
N GLN A 279 38.91 -1.59 4.55
CA GLN A 279 39.33 -0.52 3.65
C GLN A 279 38.41 0.71 3.69
N GLU A 280 37.44 0.73 4.61
CA GLU A 280 36.45 1.80 4.77
C GLU A 280 37.05 3.16 5.14
N ASP A 281 38.21 3.19 5.81
CA ASP A 281 38.92 4.43 6.15
C ASP A 281 39.91 4.88 5.05
N ALA A 282 40.22 3.99 4.09
CA ALA A 282 41.18 4.24 3.02
C ALA A 282 40.51 4.69 1.72
N TYR A 283 39.28 4.25 1.47
CA TYR A 283 38.51 4.58 0.26
C TYR A 283 37.09 5.00 0.62
N ASP A 284 36.70 6.19 0.15
CA ASP A 284 35.33 6.66 0.27
C ASP A 284 34.49 6.28 -0.98
N PRO A 285 33.35 5.60 -0.80
CA PRO A 285 32.46 5.26 -1.91
C PRO A 285 31.97 6.48 -2.69
N ASP A 286 31.72 7.64 -2.08
CA ASP A 286 31.25 8.81 -2.82
C ASP A 286 32.34 9.38 -3.72
N GLU A 287 33.58 9.43 -3.24
CA GLU A 287 34.75 9.81 -4.04
C GLU A 287 35.00 8.84 -5.21
N LEU A 288 34.94 7.53 -4.97
CA LEU A 288 35.05 6.52 -6.02
C LEU A 288 34.00 6.76 -7.12
N TYR A 289 32.74 6.93 -6.74
CA TYR A 289 31.71 7.18 -7.73
C TYR A 289 31.82 8.55 -8.40
N ALA A 290 32.36 9.57 -7.73
CA ALA A 290 32.62 10.88 -8.34
C ALA A 290 33.71 10.78 -9.41
N LEU A 291 34.78 10.02 -9.14
CA LEU A 291 35.86 9.73 -10.07
C LEU A 291 35.33 9.07 -11.35
N PHE A 292 34.54 8.00 -11.22
CA PHE A 292 33.92 7.34 -12.39
C PHE A 292 32.85 8.21 -13.08
N GLY A 293 32.21 9.12 -12.34
CA GLY A 293 31.27 10.09 -12.89
C GLY A 293 31.90 11.16 -13.79
N SER A 294 33.22 11.33 -13.74
CA SER A 294 33.96 12.22 -14.65
C SER A 294 34.12 11.64 -16.06
N LEU A 295 33.93 10.33 -16.23
CA LEU A 295 34.12 9.65 -17.51
C LEU A 295 32.98 9.99 -18.50
N PRO A 296 33.27 10.19 -19.79
CA PRO A 296 32.26 10.33 -20.83
C PRO A 296 31.33 9.09 -20.90
N PRO A 297 30.02 9.26 -21.18
CA PRO A 297 29.07 8.14 -21.27
C PRO A 297 29.50 7.03 -22.25
N GLU A 298 30.12 7.41 -23.36
CA GLU A 298 30.62 6.48 -24.38
C GLU A 298 31.76 5.63 -23.81
N LYS A 299 32.64 6.22 -23.00
CA LYS A 299 33.76 5.53 -22.35
C LYS A 299 33.26 4.58 -21.26
N VAL A 300 32.25 4.96 -20.48
CA VAL A 300 31.61 4.08 -19.50
C VAL A 300 30.97 2.87 -20.17
N SER A 301 30.25 3.08 -21.30
CA SER A 301 29.62 2.00 -22.06
C SER A 301 30.67 1.05 -22.66
N ALA A 302 31.73 1.60 -23.26
CA ALA A 302 32.83 0.82 -23.82
C ALA A 302 33.56 0.01 -22.73
N LEU A 303 33.83 0.61 -21.57
CA LEU A 303 34.43 -0.05 -20.42
C LEU A 303 33.54 -1.20 -19.92
N ARG A 304 32.21 -1.02 -19.82
CA ARG A 304 31.33 -2.15 -19.45
C ARG A 304 31.39 -3.27 -20.47
N HIS A 305 31.40 -2.94 -21.76
CA HIS A 305 31.50 -3.95 -22.80
C HIS A 305 32.81 -4.73 -22.66
N ALA A 306 33.93 -4.05 -22.43
CA ALA A 306 35.24 -4.64 -22.22
C ALA A 306 35.29 -5.55 -20.97
N ILE A 307 34.72 -5.10 -19.85
CA ILE A 307 34.61 -5.89 -18.61
C ILE A 307 33.91 -7.23 -18.87
N ARG A 308 32.88 -7.24 -19.74
CA ARG A 308 32.12 -8.45 -20.10
C ARG A 308 32.87 -9.33 -21.08
N GLU A 309 33.36 -8.77 -22.19
CA GLU A 309 34.02 -9.53 -23.27
C GLU A 309 35.34 -10.13 -22.82
N GLN A 310 36.14 -9.36 -22.09
CA GLN A 310 37.45 -9.81 -21.62
C GLN A 310 37.36 -10.62 -20.31
N ALA A 311 36.14 -10.87 -19.82
CA ALA A 311 35.86 -11.64 -18.61
C ALA A 311 36.69 -11.16 -17.39
N TRP A 312 36.59 -9.87 -17.05
CA TRP A 312 37.31 -9.21 -15.94
C TRP A 312 37.42 -10.06 -14.65
N HIS A 313 36.31 -10.71 -14.26
CA HIS A 313 36.23 -11.57 -13.07
C HIS A 313 37.10 -12.84 -13.10
N LEU A 314 37.66 -13.22 -14.26
CA LEU A 314 38.54 -14.38 -14.46
C LEU A 314 39.99 -14.00 -14.77
N MET A 315 40.30 -12.71 -14.92
CA MET A 315 41.66 -12.25 -15.17
C MET A 315 42.55 -12.45 -13.93
N ASP A 316 43.85 -12.63 -14.10
CA ASP A 316 44.84 -12.60 -13.01
C ASP A 316 45.29 -11.16 -12.69
N GLU A 317 45.94 -10.95 -11.55
CA GLU A 317 46.30 -9.63 -11.01
C GLU A 317 47.09 -8.75 -12.02
N ASP A 318 48.17 -9.26 -12.60
CA ASP A 318 48.98 -8.55 -13.61
C ASP A 318 48.21 -8.24 -14.92
N VAL A 319 47.20 -9.05 -15.23
CA VAL A 319 46.35 -8.84 -16.41
C VAL A 319 45.34 -7.74 -16.12
N ARG A 320 44.83 -7.66 -14.89
CA ARG A 320 43.89 -6.64 -14.45
C ARG A 320 44.53 -5.26 -14.39
N GLU A 321 45.75 -5.14 -13.86
CA GLU A 321 46.42 -3.83 -13.83
C GLU A 321 46.62 -3.29 -15.26
N ARG A 322 47.02 -4.15 -16.20
CA ARG A 322 47.11 -3.78 -17.62
C ARG A 322 45.76 -3.39 -18.21
N PHE A 323 44.69 -4.12 -17.89
CA PHE A 323 43.34 -3.77 -18.29
C PHE A 323 42.93 -2.38 -17.77
N LEU A 324 43.20 -2.08 -16.50
CA LEU A 324 42.88 -0.76 -15.92
C LEU A 324 43.68 0.35 -16.60
N ARG A 325 44.98 0.15 -16.86
CA ARG A 325 45.82 1.11 -17.59
C ARG A 325 45.37 1.36 -19.03
N GLU A 326 44.79 0.35 -19.68
CA GLU A 326 44.25 0.48 -21.04
C GLU A 326 42.93 1.25 -21.07
N TRP A 327 42.03 0.99 -20.11
CA TRP A 327 40.67 1.53 -20.15
C TRP A 327 40.43 2.77 -19.28
N LEU A 328 41.24 2.98 -18.24
CA LEU A 328 41.17 4.08 -17.28
C LEU A 328 42.48 4.87 -17.30
N THR A 329 42.77 5.47 -18.45
CA THR A 329 44.03 6.18 -18.77
C THR A 329 44.25 7.48 -17.98
N GLU A 330 43.23 7.97 -17.28
CA GLU A 330 43.27 9.19 -16.49
C GLU A 330 44.14 9.00 -15.23
N PRO A 331 45.11 9.89 -14.95
CA PRO A 331 46.04 9.76 -13.81
C PRO A 331 45.34 9.60 -12.46
N GLU A 332 44.16 10.19 -12.30
CA GLU A 332 43.35 10.14 -11.09
C GLU A 332 42.86 8.73 -10.73
N PHE A 333 42.92 7.77 -11.68
CA PHE A 333 42.56 6.38 -11.43
C PHE A 333 43.73 5.53 -10.92
N GLU A 334 44.98 6.00 -11.02
CA GLU A 334 46.14 5.21 -10.56
C GLU A 334 46.04 4.90 -9.05
N ASP A 335 45.53 5.85 -8.25
CA ASP A 335 45.34 5.72 -6.81
C ASP A 335 44.32 4.63 -6.41
N VAL A 336 43.47 4.19 -7.36
CA VAL A 336 42.43 3.16 -7.12
C VAL A 336 42.73 1.83 -7.80
N TYR A 337 43.83 1.71 -8.55
CA TYR A 337 44.16 0.44 -9.21
C TYR A 337 44.39 -0.70 -8.23
N ASP A 338 45.08 -0.44 -7.11
CA ASP A 338 45.30 -1.44 -6.06
C ASP A 338 43.97 -1.95 -5.47
N LEU A 339 43.00 -1.05 -5.26
CA LEU A 339 41.67 -1.41 -4.79
C LEU A 339 40.93 -2.31 -5.78
N LEU A 340 40.97 -1.95 -7.06
CA LEU A 340 40.21 -2.61 -8.12
C LEU A 340 40.81 -3.96 -8.54
N THR A 341 42.13 -4.13 -8.40
CA THR A 341 42.85 -5.37 -8.73
C THR A 341 42.80 -6.41 -7.62
N ASP A 342 42.65 -6.00 -6.35
CA ASP A 342 42.46 -6.91 -5.21
C ASP A 342 41.10 -7.63 -5.31
N PHE A 343 41.08 -8.96 -5.23
CA PHE A 343 39.89 -9.80 -5.38
C PHE A 343 39.36 -10.40 -4.07
N ARG A 344 40.05 -10.19 -2.93
CA ARG A 344 39.65 -10.71 -1.61
C ARG A 344 38.25 -10.24 -1.24
N PHE A 345 37.42 -11.09 -0.63
CA PHE A 345 36.08 -10.69 -0.18
C PHE A 345 35.17 -10.04 -1.27
N GLY A 346 35.43 -10.33 -2.56
CA GLY A 346 34.55 -9.93 -3.66
C GLY A 346 34.89 -8.61 -4.37
N GLY A 347 36.11 -8.06 -4.26
CA GLY A 347 36.43 -6.77 -4.90
C GLY A 347 36.48 -6.73 -6.39
N TYR A 348 36.58 -7.88 -7.06
CA TYR A 348 36.39 -7.95 -8.50
C TYR A 348 35.06 -7.34 -8.95
N ARG A 349 34.08 -7.27 -8.04
CA ARG A 349 32.78 -6.67 -8.27
C ARG A 349 32.77 -5.16 -8.20
N ILE A 350 33.69 -4.51 -7.48
CA ILE A 350 33.68 -3.05 -7.27
C ILE A 350 33.67 -2.31 -8.61
N LEU A 351 34.62 -2.63 -9.51
CA LEU A 351 34.68 -2.01 -10.85
C LEU A 351 33.37 -2.23 -11.62
N GLY A 352 32.89 -3.47 -11.67
CA GLY A 352 31.68 -3.83 -12.40
C GLY A 352 30.42 -3.15 -11.84
N ASP A 353 30.32 -3.05 -10.52
CA ASP A 353 29.20 -2.47 -9.81
C ASP A 353 29.13 -0.94 -10.00
N ILE A 354 30.27 -0.23 -9.90
CA ILE A 354 30.35 1.21 -10.16
C ILE A 354 30.04 1.51 -11.63
N VAL A 355 30.68 0.80 -12.58
CA VAL A 355 30.46 1.01 -14.02
C VAL A 355 29.01 0.72 -14.43
N CYS A 356 28.39 -0.31 -13.86
CA CYS A 356 26.97 -0.61 -14.13
C CYS A 356 26.04 0.48 -13.57
N ASP A 357 26.33 1.03 -12.38
CA ASP A 357 25.56 2.14 -11.83
C ASP A 357 25.74 3.43 -12.66
N MET A 358 26.95 3.72 -13.17
CA MET A 358 27.21 4.87 -14.06
C MET A 358 26.49 4.74 -15.40
N GLU A 359 26.46 3.55 -16.00
CA GLU A 359 25.70 3.35 -17.24
C GLU A 359 24.18 3.41 -17.01
N ASP A 360 23.69 2.85 -15.90
CA ASP A 360 22.29 2.97 -15.50
C ASP A 360 21.90 4.46 -15.32
N GLU A 361 22.81 5.27 -14.76
CA GLU A 361 22.64 6.72 -14.61
C GLU A 361 22.65 7.45 -15.96
N ASN A 362 23.62 7.16 -16.83
CA ASN A 362 23.74 7.77 -18.17
C ASN A 362 22.54 7.43 -19.06
N THR A 363 22.16 6.16 -19.11
CA THR A 363 20.94 5.69 -19.79
C THR A 363 19.70 6.32 -19.17
N GLY A 364 19.70 6.51 -17.84
CA GLY A 364 18.68 7.26 -17.11
C GLY A 364 18.57 8.69 -17.62
N LYS A 365 19.67 9.44 -17.70
CA LYS A 365 19.73 10.82 -18.20
C LYS A 365 19.23 10.92 -19.64
N GLU A 366 19.62 10.01 -20.52
CA GLU A 366 19.13 9.97 -21.91
C GLU A 366 17.62 9.66 -21.98
N LYS A 367 17.12 8.73 -21.16
CA LYS A 367 15.68 8.46 -21.02
C LYS A 367 14.90 9.65 -20.49
N LYS A 368 15.55 10.59 -19.79
CA LYS A 368 14.93 11.81 -19.26
C LYS A 368 14.88 12.97 -20.26
N GLN A 369 15.49 12.86 -21.44
CA GLN A 369 15.34 13.87 -22.48
C GLN A 369 13.87 13.96 -22.94
N LEU A 370 13.28 15.15 -22.79
CA LEU A 370 11.88 15.39 -23.14
C LEU A 370 11.66 15.38 -24.65
N PHE A 371 12.60 15.94 -25.41
CA PHE A 371 12.55 16.07 -26.86
C PHE A 371 13.64 15.23 -27.52
N ARG A 372 13.27 14.50 -28.57
CA ARG A 372 14.19 13.72 -29.41
C ARG A 372 13.98 14.08 -30.87
N GLU A 373 15.03 13.96 -31.68
CA GLU A 373 14.97 14.28 -33.12
C GLU A 373 14.01 13.36 -33.89
N SER A 374 13.79 12.14 -33.40
CA SER A 374 12.87 11.16 -33.99
C SER A 374 11.39 11.38 -33.63
N ASP A 375 11.06 12.36 -32.79
CA ASP A 375 9.69 12.53 -32.29
C ASP A 375 8.76 13.09 -33.37
N SER A 376 7.50 12.62 -33.39
CA SER A 376 6.49 13.12 -34.32
C SER A 376 6.12 14.59 -34.03
N LYS A 377 5.51 15.26 -35.01
CA LYS A 377 4.98 16.63 -34.82
C LYS A 377 3.90 16.68 -33.73
N ALA A 378 3.02 15.67 -33.67
CA ALA A 378 1.96 15.57 -32.67
C ALA A 378 2.55 15.33 -31.26
N PHE A 379 3.51 14.41 -31.15
CA PHE A 379 4.26 14.16 -29.92
C PHE A 379 4.94 15.43 -29.42
N THR A 380 5.66 16.12 -30.30
CA THR A 380 6.38 17.36 -29.95
C THR A 380 5.43 18.44 -29.46
N ALA A 381 4.27 18.60 -30.10
CA ALA A 381 3.25 19.56 -29.68
C ALA A 381 2.66 19.23 -28.29
N MET A 382 2.37 17.96 -28.02
CA MET A 382 1.91 17.50 -26.70
C MET A 382 2.97 17.66 -25.62
N MET A 383 4.24 17.36 -25.94
CA MET A 383 5.35 17.50 -25.00
C MET A 383 5.67 18.98 -24.71
N ARG A 384 5.51 19.88 -25.69
CA ARG A 384 5.57 21.34 -25.46
C ARG A 384 4.45 21.81 -24.56
N ALA A 385 3.22 21.34 -24.77
CA ALA A 385 2.10 21.66 -23.88
C ALA A 385 2.35 21.21 -22.43
N PHE A 386 3.10 20.12 -22.23
CA PHE A 386 3.59 19.72 -20.91
C PHE A 386 4.69 20.67 -20.38
N ALA A 387 5.66 21.05 -21.20
CA ALA A 387 6.75 21.95 -20.80
C ALA A 387 6.26 23.36 -20.42
N ASP A 388 5.26 23.87 -21.14
CA ASP A 388 4.72 25.23 -20.98
C ASP A 388 3.58 25.30 -19.92
N LYS A 389 3.24 24.18 -19.27
CA LYS A 389 2.11 24.13 -18.33
C LYS A 389 2.41 24.92 -17.05
N SER A 390 1.36 25.48 -16.44
CA SER A 390 1.47 26.05 -15.10
C SER A 390 1.77 24.98 -14.03
N ALA A 391 2.40 25.39 -12.92
CA ALA A 391 2.67 24.50 -11.80
C ALA A 391 1.38 23.89 -11.20
N SER A 392 0.27 24.63 -11.25
CA SER A 392 -1.05 24.21 -10.75
C SER A 392 -1.75 23.18 -11.64
N ARG A 393 -1.34 23.01 -12.90
CA ARG A 393 -1.99 22.10 -13.86
C ARG A 393 -1.32 20.73 -13.88
N SER A 394 -2.11 19.66 -13.87
CA SER A 394 -1.59 18.30 -14.04
C SER A 394 -0.95 18.12 -15.41
N TYR A 395 0.12 17.33 -15.48
CA TYR A 395 0.76 16.97 -16.75
C TYR A 395 -0.17 16.19 -17.67
N ARG A 396 -1.04 15.33 -17.09
CA ARG A 396 -2.05 14.58 -17.85
C ARG A 396 -3.01 15.55 -18.52
N ASP A 397 -3.54 16.52 -17.79
CA ASP A 397 -4.51 17.49 -18.32
C ASP A 397 -3.91 18.39 -19.41
N ALA A 398 -2.63 18.74 -19.32
CA ALA A 398 -1.94 19.52 -20.34
C ALA A 398 -1.78 18.74 -21.64
N VAL A 399 -1.28 17.50 -21.55
CA VAL A 399 -1.09 16.59 -22.69
C VAL A 399 -2.42 16.20 -23.32
N THR A 400 -3.40 15.80 -22.51
CA THR A 400 -4.74 15.40 -22.97
C THR A 400 -5.48 16.56 -23.65
N ALA A 401 -5.38 17.79 -23.13
CA ALA A 401 -5.99 18.94 -23.80
C ALA A 401 -5.38 19.21 -25.18
N LYS A 402 -4.05 19.10 -25.32
CA LYS A 402 -3.41 19.27 -26.63
C LYS A 402 -3.74 18.12 -27.57
N CYS A 403 -3.83 16.89 -27.06
CA CYS A 403 -4.30 15.74 -27.84
C CYS A 403 -5.73 15.94 -28.36
N ARG A 404 -6.63 16.51 -27.54
CA ARG A 404 -8.01 16.83 -27.95
C ARG A 404 -8.07 17.86 -29.08
N GLU A 405 -7.23 18.89 -29.01
CA GLU A 405 -7.09 19.90 -30.07
C GLU A 405 -6.64 19.26 -31.39
N LEU A 406 -5.59 18.42 -31.34
CA LEU A 406 -5.09 17.69 -32.51
C LEU A 406 -6.12 16.69 -33.06
N LEU A 407 -6.86 16.01 -32.18
CA LEU A 407 -7.92 15.09 -32.56
C LEU A 407 -9.05 15.81 -33.32
N THR A 408 -9.41 17.01 -32.86
CA THR A 408 -10.45 17.85 -33.49
C THR A 408 -10.04 18.32 -34.89
N ALA A 409 -8.73 18.47 -35.14
CA ALA A 409 -8.20 18.80 -36.46
C ALA A 409 -8.28 17.62 -37.44
N ILE A 410 -8.29 16.38 -36.97
CA ILE A 410 -8.37 15.16 -37.79
C ILE A 410 -9.84 14.79 -38.05
N VAL A 411 -10.67 14.78 -37.00
CA VAL A 411 -12.07 14.35 -37.05
C VAL A 411 -12.94 15.29 -36.23
N LYS A 412 -14.15 15.57 -36.72
CA LYS A 412 -15.17 16.28 -35.93
C LYS A 412 -15.40 15.56 -34.60
N PRO A 413 -15.44 16.27 -33.45
CA PRO A 413 -15.52 15.64 -32.13
C PRO A 413 -16.70 14.68 -31.93
N THR A 414 -17.84 14.96 -32.58
CA THR A 414 -19.02 14.08 -32.56
C THR A 414 -18.77 12.71 -33.19
N LEU A 415 -17.93 12.65 -34.23
CA LEU A 415 -17.55 11.41 -34.92
C LEU A 415 -16.32 10.76 -34.30
N ALA A 416 -15.46 11.54 -33.62
CA ALA A 416 -14.23 11.05 -33.00
C ALA A 416 -14.48 9.92 -31.99
N VAL A 417 -15.62 9.91 -31.30
CA VAL A 417 -16.03 8.82 -30.38
C VAL A 417 -16.01 7.46 -31.09
N ARG A 418 -16.53 7.40 -32.32
CA ARG A 418 -16.57 6.15 -33.12
C ARG A 418 -15.17 5.66 -33.44
N TYR A 419 -14.27 6.56 -33.86
CA TYR A 419 -12.87 6.20 -34.16
C TYR A 419 -12.13 5.69 -32.92
N VAL A 420 -12.27 6.35 -31.77
CA VAL A 420 -11.63 5.92 -30.51
C VAL A 420 -12.17 4.56 -30.05
N VAL A 421 -13.48 4.33 -30.18
CA VAL A 421 -14.11 3.04 -29.84
C VAL A 421 -13.66 1.94 -30.81
N ALA A 422 -13.56 2.22 -32.11
CA ALA A 422 -13.12 1.26 -33.13
C ALA A 422 -11.69 0.77 -32.88
N LEU A 423 -10.83 1.64 -32.35
CA LEU A 423 -9.46 1.31 -31.95
C LEU A 423 -9.38 0.55 -30.60
N GLY A 424 -10.52 0.29 -29.95
CA GLY A 424 -10.57 -0.40 -28.66
C GLY A 424 -10.14 0.45 -27.47
N ARG A 425 -10.05 1.78 -27.62
CA ARG A 425 -9.52 2.72 -26.63
C ARG A 425 -10.61 3.44 -25.84
N ARG A 426 -11.62 2.70 -25.38
CA ARG A 426 -12.77 3.24 -24.62
C ARG A 426 -12.36 3.92 -23.32
N ASP A 427 -11.23 3.51 -22.75
CA ASP A 427 -10.61 4.08 -21.55
C ASP A 427 -10.27 5.57 -21.70
N LEU A 428 -10.02 6.03 -22.93
CA LEU A 428 -9.66 7.42 -23.21
C LEU A 428 -10.88 8.33 -23.48
N LEU A 429 -12.10 7.79 -23.59
CA LEU A 429 -13.28 8.60 -23.94
C LEU A 429 -13.56 9.69 -22.90
N TRP A 430 -13.49 9.36 -21.62
CA TRP A 430 -13.73 10.30 -20.52
C TRP A 430 -12.67 11.40 -20.42
N ASP A 431 -11.46 11.12 -20.89
CA ASP A 431 -10.36 12.08 -20.92
C ASP A 431 -10.41 12.99 -22.15
N LEU A 432 -10.65 12.41 -23.33
CA LEU A 432 -10.53 13.11 -24.61
C LEU A 432 -11.86 13.69 -25.12
N LEU A 433 -12.99 13.04 -24.83
CA LEU A 433 -14.29 13.37 -25.45
C LEU A 433 -15.47 13.38 -24.46
N PRO A 434 -15.34 13.82 -23.18
CA PRO A 434 -16.44 13.72 -22.20
C PRO A 434 -17.77 14.34 -22.66
N GLU A 435 -17.72 15.50 -23.32
CA GLU A 435 -18.90 16.23 -23.83
C GLU A 435 -19.65 15.51 -24.96
N TYR A 436 -19.04 14.49 -25.58
CA TYR A 436 -19.60 13.77 -26.73
C TYR A 436 -20.01 12.34 -26.40
N ILE A 437 -19.75 11.85 -25.18
CA ILE A 437 -20.10 10.49 -24.75
C ILE A 437 -21.61 10.33 -24.70
N GLU A 438 -22.31 11.21 -23.99
CA GLU A 438 -23.76 11.12 -23.74
C GLU A 438 -24.56 10.95 -25.04
N LYS A 439 -24.19 11.69 -26.09
CA LYS A 439 -24.85 11.65 -27.41
C LYS A 439 -24.65 10.34 -28.18
N ASN A 440 -23.69 9.52 -27.77
CA ASN A 440 -23.32 8.29 -28.44
C ASN A 440 -23.65 7.03 -27.62
N VAL A 441 -24.04 7.17 -26.35
CA VAL A 441 -24.39 6.05 -25.46
C VAL A 441 -25.85 5.64 -25.68
N LEU A 442 -26.15 4.36 -25.44
CA LEU A 442 -27.53 3.87 -25.42
C LEU A 442 -28.26 4.36 -24.16
N GLU A 443 -29.44 4.97 -24.33
CA GLU A 443 -30.35 5.20 -23.21
C GLU A 443 -30.87 3.85 -22.70
N VAL A 444 -30.50 3.49 -21.47
CA VAL A 444 -31.11 2.37 -20.76
C VAL A 444 -32.37 2.92 -20.11
N ARG A 445 -33.53 2.43 -20.55
CA ARG A 445 -34.79 2.62 -19.81
C ARG A 445 -34.80 1.57 -18.70
N ASP A 446 -34.80 2.04 -17.45
CA ASP A 446 -35.10 1.17 -16.31
C ASP A 446 -36.62 0.88 -16.37
N ASP A 447 -36.97 -0.32 -16.82
CA ASP A 447 -38.33 -0.86 -16.72
C ASP A 447 -38.61 -1.45 -15.33
#